data_AF-A0AAV8X0V5-F1
#
_entry.id   AF-A0AAV8X0V5-F1
#
_cell.length_a   1.000
_cell.length_b   1.000
_cell.length_c   1.000
_cell.angle_alpha   90.00
_cell.angle_beta   90.00
_cell.angle_gamma   90.00
#
_symmetry.space_group_name_H-M   'P 1'
#
loop_
_entity.id
_entity.type
_entity.pdbx_description
1 polymer ?
#
loop_
_entity_poly.entity_id
_entity_poly.type
_entity_poly.pdbx_seq_one_letter_code
_entity_poly.pdbx_strand_id
1 'polypeptide(L)' 'MDLDEIKVVYTCWQCEVIVDEITDNPCIEGYGHIYVDNNHYFYPVLDDGKTIIRRSQLDDHKEGVVECIRDK' A
#
# COMPACT_ATOMS: atom_id res chain seq x y z
N MET A 1 -32.87 1.50 -12.70
CA MET A 1 -31.61 1.72 -11.96
C MET A 1 -30.81 0.47 -12.21
N ASP A 2 -29.91 0.53 -13.19
CA ASP A 2 -28.90 -0.50 -13.35
C ASP A 2 -28.08 -0.50 -12.05
N LEU A 3 -27.93 -1.68 -11.45
CA LEU A 3 -27.02 -1.86 -10.34
C LEU A 3 -25.63 -1.79 -10.96
N ASP A 4 -25.00 -0.61 -10.94
CA ASP A 4 -23.59 -0.48 -11.27
C ASP A 4 -22.83 -1.54 -10.47
N GLU A 5 -22.06 -2.36 -11.16
CA GLU A 5 -21.32 -3.47 -10.58
C GLU A 5 -20.37 -2.92 -9.49
N ILE A 6 -20.56 -3.35 -8.24
CA ILE A 6 -19.71 -2.90 -7.14
C ILE A 6 -18.31 -3.48 -7.37
N LYS A 7 -17.35 -2.61 -7.69
CA LYS A 7 -15.96 -2.97 -7.91
C LYS A 7 -15.11 -2.69 -6.66
N VAL A 8 -14.25 -3.65 -6.32
CA VAL A 8 -13.20 -3.47 -5.30
C VAL A 8 -12.06 -2.67 -5.92
N VAL A 9 -11.60 -1.65 -5.21
CA VAL A 9 -10.45 -0.81 -5.57
C VAL A 9 -9.43 -0.82 -4.46
N TYR A 10 -8.18 -0.49 -4.78
CA TYR A 10 -7.07 -0.46 -3.84
C TYR A 10 -6.50 0.95 -3.74
N THR A 11 -6.01 1.32 -2.55
CA THR A 11 -5.40 2.62 -2.32
C THR A 11 -3.92 2.45 -2.00
N CYS A 12 -3.05 3.16 -2.72
CA CYS A 12 -1.63 3.16 -2.41
C CYS A 12 -1.39 3.93 -1.11
N TRP A 13 -0.78 3.30 -0.11
CA TRP A 13 -0.46 4.01 1.12
C TRP A 13 0.57 5.13 0.94
N GLN A 14 1.47 4.99 -0.03
CA GLN A 14 2.58 5.93 -0.21
C GLN A 14 2.16 7.23 -0.91
N CYS A 15 1.38 7.10 -1.98
CA CYS A 15 0.97 8.21 -2.85
C CYS A 15 -0.53 8.52 -2.80
N GLU A 16 -1.31 7.76 -2.04
CA GLU A 16 -2.76 7.92 -1.86
C GLU A 16 -3.59 7.79 -3.15
N VAL A 17 -2.99 7.27 -4.23
CA VAL A 17 -3.68 7.02 -5.50
C VAL A 17 -4.51 5.75 -5.40
N ILE A 18 -5.77 5.84 -5.83
CA ILE A 18 -6.71 4.72 -5.96
C ILE A 18 -6.51 4.07 -7.33
N VAL A 19 -6.36 2.74 -7.34
CA VAL A 19 -6.15 1.92 -8.55
C VAL A 19 -7.09 0.73 -8.56
N ASP A 20 -7.42 0.27 -9.77
CA ASP A 20 -8.19 -0.95 -9.98
C ASP A 20 -7.32 -2.19 -9.76
N GLU A 21 -6.09 -2.18 -10.29
CA GLU A 21 -5.09 -3.20 -10.06
C GLU A 21 -3.84 -2.60 -9.41
N ILE A 22 -3.31 -3.28 -8.38
CA ILE A 22 -2.13 -2.82 -7.64
C ILE A 22 -0.91 -2.68 -8.57
N THR A 23 -0.83 -3.50 -9.61
CA THR A 23 0.25 -3.48 -10.61
C THR A 23 0.31 -2.21 -11.43
N ASP A 24 -0.77 -1.42 -11.46
CA ASP A 24 -0.81 -0.17 -12.20
C ASP A 24 -0.11 0.98 -11.45
N ASN A 25 0.27 0.77 -10.19
CA ASN A 25 0.85 1.82 -9.37
C ASN A 25 2.39 1.79 -9.38
N PRO A 26 3.08 2.89 -9.74
CA PRO A 26 4.55 2.90 -9.80
C PRO A 26 5.23 2.75 -8.43
N CYS A 27 4.50 2.94 -7.31
CA CYS A 27 5.09 2.77 -5.97
C CYS A 27 5.49 1.32 -5.64
N ILE A 28 5.03 0.34 -6.44
CA ILE A 28 5.39 -1.07 -6.25
C ILE A 28 6.60 -1.50 -7.09
N GLU A 29 7.09 -0.65 -7.99
CA GLU A 29 8.24 -0.98 -8.83
C GLU A 29 9.49 -1.24 -7.97
N GLY A 30 10.14 -2.37 -8.21
CA GLY A 30 11.33 -2.78 -7.45
C GLY A 30 11.05 -3.53 -6.15
N TYR A 31 9.78 -3.70 -5.75
CA TYR A 31 9.41 -4.48 -4.57
C TYR A 31 8.98 -5.89 -4.97
N GLY A 32 9.51 -6.91 -4.29
CA GLY A 32 9.16 -8.31 -4.55
C GLY A 32 7.84 -8.76 -3.92
N HIS A 33 7.34 -8.01 -2.93
CA HIS A 33 6.17 -8.38 -2.15
C HIS A 33 5.33 -7.15 -1.82
N ILE A 34 4.01 -7.34 -1.77
CA ILE A 34 3.02 -6.34 -1.41
C ILE A 34 2.17 -6.87 -0.26
N TYR A 35 1.93 -6.03 0.74
CA TYR A 35 0.97 -6.28 1.80
C TYR A 35 -0.30 -5.45 1.54
N VAL A 36 -1.47 -6.05 1.75
CA VAL A 36 -2.76 -5.37 1.62
C VAL A 36 -3.50 -5.51 2.94
N ASP A 37 -3.99 -4.40 3.50
CA ASP A 37 -4.75 -4.40 4.73
C ASP A 37 -6.26 -4.61 4.50
N ASN A 38 -7.02 -4.73 5.58
CA ASN A 38 -8.48 -4.92 5.53
C ASN A 38 -9.25 -3.73 4.94
N ASN A 39 -8.61 -2.57 4.82
CA ASN A 39 -9.19 -1.36 4.23
C ASN A 39 -8.80 -1.20 2.76
N HIS A 40 -8.21 -2.23 2.14
CA HIS A 40 -7.71 -2.22 0.77
C HIS A 40 -6.58 -1.20 0.53
N TYR A 41 -5.86 -0.81 1.57
CA TYR A 41 -4.60 -0.10 1.40
C TYR A 41 -3.51 -1.11 1.10
N PHE A 42 -2.70 -0.83 0.08
CA PHE A 42 -1.53 -1.64 -0.24
C PHE A 42 -0.22 -0.92 0.08
N TYR A 43 0.75 -1.75 0.45
CA TYR A 43 2.03 -1.35 1.01
C TYR A 43 3.14 -2.17 0.35
N PRO A 44 4.12 -1.53 -0.30
CA PRO A 44 5.33 -2.21 -0.73
C PRO A 44 6.10 -2.77 0.48
N VAL A 45 6.47 -4.04 0.41
CA VAL A 45 7.17 -4.75 1.49
C VAL A 45 8.66 -4.81 1.16
N LEU A 46 9.50 -4.42 2.11
CA LEU A 46 10.94 -4.43 1.98
C LEU A 46 11.49 -5.87 1.80
N ASP A 47 12.78 -5.96 1.44
CA ASP A 47 13.47 -7.22 1.12
C ASP A 47 13.45 -8.26 2.25
N ASP A 48 13.16 -7.84 3.49
CA ASP A 48 13.00 -8.76 4.63
C ASP A 48 11.65 -9.52 4.62
N GLY A 49 10.74 -9.15 3.71
CA GLY A 49 9.42 -9.74 3.54
C GLY A 49 8.46 -9.48 4.70
N LYS A 50 8.82 -8.62 5.65
CA LYS A 50 8.09 -8.42 6.91
C LYS A 50 7.84 -6.97 7.23
N THR A 51 8.57 -6.05 6.64
CA THR A 51 8.46 -4.64 6.98
C THR A 51 7.95 -3.80 5.81
N ILE A 52 7.15 -2.79 6.15
CA ILE A 52 6.62 -1.80 5.22
C ILE A 52 7.08 -0.41 5.65
N ILE A 53 7.12 0.54 4.70
CA ILE A 53 7.37 1.95 5.02
C ILE A 53 6.02 2.67 5.18
N ARG A 54 5.80 3.33 6.34
CA ARG A 54 4.65 4.23 6.52
C ARG A 54 5.02 5.70 6.37
N ARG A 55 4.22 6.43 5.58
CA ARG A 55 4.34 7.89 5.35
C ARG A 55 3.77 8.76 6.47
N SER A 56 2.85 8.26 7.30
CA SER A 56 2.07 9.06 8.27
C SER A 56 2.84 9.69 9.44
N GLN A 57 4.17 9.67 9.44
CA GLN A 57 5.01 10.39 10.41
C GLN A 57 6.09 11.26 9.72
N LEU A 58 5.99 11.46 8.40
CA LEU A 58 6.89 12.31 7.63
C LEU A 58 6.45 13.78 7.69
N ASP A 59 6.35 14.36 8.88
CA ASP A 59 6.42 15.82 8.99
C ASP A 59 7.91 16.22 8.97
N ASP A 60 8.24 17.08 8.02
CA ASP A 60 9.46 17.90 7.96
C ASP A 60 10.82 17.18 7.87
N HIS A 61 10.87 16.13 7.03
CA HIS A 61 12.06 15.43 6.53
C HIS A 61 12.64 14.28 7.38
N LYS A 62 12.65 13.12 6.71
CA LYS A 62 13.59 11.99 6.85
C LYS A 62 13.39 11.08 8.06
N GLU A 63 12.47 10.14 7.91
CA GLU A 63 12.76 8.69 7.92
C GLU A 63 11.43 7.95 7.79
N GLY A 64 11.31 7.08 6.78
CA GLY A 64 10.14 6.23 6.64
C GLY A 64 10.07 5.30 7.86
N VAL A 65 8.95 5.28 8.57
CA VAL A 65 8.81 4.38 9.72
C VAL A 65 8.68 2.97 9.18
N VAL A 66 9.69 2.14 9.49
CA VAL A 66 9.69 0.71 9.21
C VAL A 66 8.77 0.04 10.23
N GLU A 67 7.62 -0.44 9.78
CA GLU A 67 6.70 -1.20 10.63
C GLU A 67 6.70 -2.66 10.21
N CYS A 68 6.87 -3.57 11.18
CA CYS A 68 6.62 -4.98 10.96
C CYS A 68 5.13 -5.21 10.71
N ILE A 69 4.82 -5.85 9.59
CA ILE A 69 3.50 -6.41 9.32
C ILE A 69 3.18 -7.35 10.48
N ARG A 70 2.17 -6.98 11.27
CA ARG A 70 1.68 -7.84 12.34
C ARG A 70 0.62 -8.73 11.71
N ASP A 71 0.97 -9.98 11.49
CA ASP A 71 -0.03 -11.03 11.24
C ASP A 71 -1.02 -10.99 12.41
N LYS A 72 -2.27 -10.65 12.14
CA LYS A 72 -3.36 -10.76 13.11
C LYS A 72 -3.91 -12.18 13.11
#